data_AF-S0GN63-F1
#
_entry.id   AF-S0GN63-F1
#
_cell.length_a   1.000
_cell.length_b   1.000
_cell.length_c   1.000
_cell.angle_alpha   90.00
_cell.angle_beta   90.00
_cell.angle_gamma   90.00
#
_symmetry.space_group_name_H-M   'P 1'
#
loop_
_entity.id
_entity.type
_entity.pdbx_description
1 polymer ?
#
loop_
_entity_poly.entity_id
_entity_poly.type
_entity_poly.pdbx_seq_one_letter_code
_entity_poly.pdbx_strand_id
1 'polypeptide(L)'
;MNKSDLANHVAKRLHISHSDSLRYLNTLIEEVEAILAGNEYLTIQNFGTFSPWHQAARPGRNPKNGTNHAIPARTSVKFKPGKRMLEKLNPTLRAIICLLYLSVMAGCSVEEQPATGEWIPVEVNIGGIEQIEVSPMGTKAWDTELPPIVKTKFNTGDEIKLTYTLDGTPVTEPFVLNAEGKWEKKDGTTFFLPATADNSAPVKIKAEYGTPIPDNPGYSTEEYLIADAVTTYDSHYYNCNFGQFKRPADYTCLYIKILILNPPIQAGDRTLYFTNAKFYTTPDWTGGGETTPVFPITDETINVFYKGSFTAYGVYLTPMESGTHDDIDIPLFNAYDESTYIEFNSGIITPVQLIIPFTPES
;
A
#
# COMPACT_ATOMS: atom_id res chain seq x y z
N MET A 1 -1.42 -7.08 29.95
CA MET A 1 -0.99 -6.37 28.72
C MET A 1 -0.12 -5.19 29.14
N ASN A 2 1.19 -5.36 29.07
CA ASN A 2 2.19 -4.30 29.23
C ASN A 2 2.73 -3.86 27.85
N LYS A 3 3.68 -2.93 27.80
CA LYS A 3 4.27 -2.42 26.55
C LYS A 3 4.95 -3.51 25.71
N SER A 4 5.65 -4.45 26.34
CA SER A 4 6.30 -5.58 25.65
C SER A 4 5.28 -6.60 25.14
N ASP A 5 4.22 -6.88 25.89
CA ASP A 5 3.11 -7.74 25.43
C ASP A 5 2.44 -7.13 24.19
N LEU A 6 2.20 -5.81 24.22
CA LEU A 6 1.64 -5.08 23.09
C LEU A 6 2.57 -5.13 21.86
N ALA A 7 3.88 -4.92 22.06
CA ALA A 7 4.88 -5.04 20.99
C ALA A 7 4.89 -6.44 20.38
N ASN A 8 4.80 -7.49 21.19
CA ASN A 8 4.68 -8.86 20.69
C ASN A 8 3.41 -9.10 19.86
N HIS A 9 2.27 -8.54 20.28
CA HIS A 9 1.02 -8.65 19.51
C HIS A 9 1.09 -7.89 18.19
N VAL A 10 1.69 -6.70 18.19
CA VAL A 10 1.88 -5.88 16.99
C VAL A 10 2.86 -6.56 16.04
N ALA A 11 4.00 -7.05 16.54
CA ALA A 11 5.00 -7.80 15.78
C ALA A 11 4.38 -9.00 15.06
N LYS A 12 3.59 -9.81 15.77
CA LYS A 12 2.88 -10.96 15.18
C LYS A 12 1.88 -10.56 14.10
N ARG A 13 1.15 -9.45 14.30
CA ARG A 13 0.10 -9.00 13.38
C ARG A 13 0.67 -8.33 12.11
N LEU A 14 1.83 -7.69 12.24
CA LEU A 14 2.51 -7.00 11.14
C LEU A 14 3.63 -7.83 10.53
N HIS A 15 3.89 -9.04 11.04
CA HIS A 15 4.99 -9.92 10.62
C HIS A 15 6.39 -9.25 10.68
N ILE A 16 6.59 -8.35 11.65
CA ILE A 16 7.87 -7.66 11.89
C ILE A 16 8.59 -8.21 13.12
N SER A 17 9.87 -7.86 13.28
CA SER A 17 10.62 -8.22 14.48
C SER A 17 10.04 -7.54 15.74
N HIS A 18 10.19 -8.19 16.91
CA HIS A 18 9.80 -7.59 18.19
C HIS A 18 10.56 -6.28 18.48
N SER A 19 11.83 -6.21 18.06
CA SER A 19 12.65 -4.99 18.15
C SER A 19 12.09 -3.85 17.30
N ASP A 20 11.66 -4.12 16.07
CA ASP A 20 11.06 -3.10 15.21
C ASP A 20 9.71 -2.64 15.75
N SER A 21 8.90 -3.57 16.27
CA SER A 21 7.63 -3.23 16.91
C SER A 21 7.83 -2.34 18.15
N LEU A 22 8.85 -2.63 18.98
CA LEU A 22 9.22 -1.77 20.09
C LEU A 22 9.68 -0.39 19.62
N ARG A 23 10.50 -0.33 18.55
CA ARG A 23 10.94 0.94 17.96
C ARG A 23 9.75 1.77 17.52
N TYR A 24 8.81 1.20 16.76
CA TYR A 24 7.61 1.92 16.31
C TYR A 24 6.74 2.40 17.47
N LEU A 25 6.55 1.57 18.50
CA LEU A 25 5.80 1.99 19.69
C LEU A 25 6.51 3.10 20.46
N ASN A 26 7.85 3.09 20.54
CA ASN A 26 8.62 4.16 21.18
C ASN A 26 8.45 5.47 20.41
N THR A 27 8.67 5.43 19.10
CA THR A 27 8.54 6.61 18.23
C THR A 27 7.13 7.19 18.32
N LEU A 28 6.09 6.37 18.30
CA LEU A 28 4.72 6.85 18.47
C LEU A 28 4.52 7.59 19.81
N ILE A 29 5.06 7.07 20.91
CA ILE A 29 4.94 7.69 22.23
C ILE A 29 5.68 9.03 22.25
N GLU A 30 6.91 9.06 21.71
CA GLU A 30 7.74 10.27 21.64
C GLU A 30 7.07 11.37 20.82
N GLU A 31 6.48 11.03 19.66
CA GLU A 31 5.73 11.98 18.83
C GLU A 31 4.48 12.53 19.54
N VAL A 32 3.72 11.66 20.23
CA VAL A 32 2.56 12.09 21.02
C VAL A 32 2.99 13.06 22.13
N GLU A 33 4.09 12.77 22.81
CA GLU A 33 4.66 13.64 23.84
C GLU A 33 5.09 15.00 23.28
N ALA A 34 5.77 15.00 22.13
CA ALA A 34 6.22 16.22 21.45
C ALA A 34 5.04 17.12 21.04
N ILE A 35 4.01 16.56 20.40
CA ILE A 35 2.81 17.29 19.98
C ILE A 35 2.10 17.91 21.20
N LEU A 36 1.94 17.15 22.28
CA LEU A 36 1.27 17.64 23.48
C LEU A 36 2.10 18.68 24.24
N ALA A 37 3.43 18.58 24.21
CA ALA A 37 4.33 19.59 24.76
C ALA A 37 4.25 20.91 23.98
N GLY A 38 4.00 20.84 22.67
CA GLY A 38 3.69 22.00 21.81
C GLY A 38 2.33 22.66 22.08
N ASN A 39 1.55 22.15 23.04
CA ASN A 39 0.18 22.58 23.33
C ASN A 39 -0.79 22.35 22.14
N GLU A 40 -0.51 21.33 21.33
CA GLU A 40 -1.32 20.94 20.17
C GLU A 40 -2.22 19.74 20.47
N TYR A 41 -3.21 19.51 19.60
CA TYR A 41 -4.16 18.41 19.72
C TYR A 41 -3.80 17.30 18.75
N LEU A 42 -3.64 16.06 19.25
CA LEU A 42 -3.45 14.89 18.40
C LEU A 42 -4.78 14.13 18.27
N THR A 43 -5.37 14.15 17.08
CA THR A 43 -6.56 13.36 16.76
C THR A 43 -6.19 12.17 15.89
N ILE A 44 -6.39 10.97 16.41
CA ILE A 44 -6.26 9.72 15.68
C ILE A 44 -7.68 9.26 15.34
N GLN A 45 -8.05 9.35 14.06
CA GLN A 45 -9.40 9.01 13.60
C GLN A 45 -9.78 7.60 14.04
N ASN A 46 -11.02 7.43 14.47
CA ASN A 46 -11.57 6.16 15.00
C ASN A 46 -10.92 5.62 16.29
N PHE A 47 -9.88 6.28 16.83
CA PHE A 47 -9.25 5.91 18.10
C PHE A 47 -9.58 6.93 19.20
N GLY A 48 -9.33 8.22 18.95
CA GLY A 48 -9.63 9.29 19.89
C GLY A 48 -8.74 10.52 19.72
N THR A 49 -8.93 11.48 20.61
CA THR A 49 -8.20 12.76 20.62
C THR A 49 -7.45 12.94 21.94
N PHE A 50 -6.16 13.22 21.86
CA PHE A 50 -5.35 13.71 22.98
C PHE A 50 -5.34 15.23 22.95
N SER A 51 -5.53 15.83 24.12
CA SER A 51 -5.62 17.28 24.27
C SER A 51 -4.87 17.74 25.53
N PRO A 52 -4.04 18.78 25.45
CA PRO A 52 -3.51 19.43 26.63
C PRO A 52 -4.66 20.10 27.39
N TRP A 53 -4.63 19.99 28.71
CA TRP A 53 -5.63 20.53 29.61
C TRP A 53 -4.94 21.27 30.75
N HIS A 54 -5.10 22.60 30.75
CA HIS A 54 -4.62 23.44 31.82
C HIS A 54 -5.46 23.24 33.10
N GLN A 55 -4.79 22.82 34.18
CA GLN A 55 -5.36 22.68 35.50
C GLN A 55 -4.98 23.89 36.34
N ALA A 56 -5.98 24.62 36.85
CA ALA A 56 -5.76 25.72 37.77
C ALA A 56 -5.25 25.23 39.14
N ALA A 57 -4.54 26.11 39.85
CA ALA A 57 -4.11 25.83 41.20
C ALA A 57 -5.32 25.58 42.12
N ARG A 58 -5.23 24.57 42.97
CA ARG A 58 -6.33 24.16 43.86
C ARG A 58 -5.82 23.62 45.19
N PRO A 59 -6.60 23.72 46.27
CA PRO A 59 -6.24 23.07 47.53
C PRO A 59 -6.27 21.54 47.37
N GLY A 60 -5.22 20.89 47.84
CA GLY A 60 -5.10 19.44 47.95
C GLY A 60 -4.81 19.04 49.40
N ARG A 61 -5.03 17.76 49.72
CA ARG A 61 -4.77 17.22 51.06
C ARG A 61 -3.73 16.12 50.94
N ASN A 62 -2.69 16.17 51.77
CA ASN A 62 -1.69 15.12 51.78
C ASN A 62 -2.31 13.83 52.37
N PRO A 63 -2.33 12.71 51.63
CA PRO A 63 -2.96 11.47 52.09
C PRO A 63 -2.35 10.88 53.36
N LYS A 64 -1.08 11.18 53.65
CA LYS A 64 -0.35 10.60 54.79
C LYS A 64 -0.65 11.29 56.13
N ASN A 65 -0.90 12.59 56.14
CA ASN A 65 -1.02 13.38 57.38
C ASN A 65 -2.25 14.32 57.40
N GLY A 66 -3.00 14.40 56.30
CA GLY A 66 -4.22 15.19 56.20
C GLY A 66 -4.02 16.70 56.17
N THR A 67 -2.78 17.22 56.03
CA THR A 67 -2.53 18.67 55.93
C THR A 67 -2.94 19.21 54.57
N ASN A 68 -3.47 20.44 54.56
CA ASN A 68 -3.81 21.14 53.33
C ASN A 68 -2.54 21.71 52.68
N HIS A 69 -2.36 21.44 51.39
CA HIS A 69 -1.29 21.98 50.55
C HIS A 69 -1.86 22.44 49.21
N ALA A 70 -1.39 23.57 48.70
CA ALA A 70 -1.78 24.03 47.37
C ALA A 70 -1.12 23.14 46.31
N ILE A 71 -1.92 22.60 45.39
CA ILE A 71 -1.44 21.95 44.18
C ILE A 71 -1.25 23.05 43.13
N PRO A 72 -0.04 23.27 42.61
CA PRO A 72 0.21 24.34 41.63
C PRO A 72 -0.53 24.06 40.32
N ALA A 73 -0.76 25.13 39.56
CA ALA A 73 -1.31 25.02 38.22
C ALA A 73 -0.33 24.25 37.32
N ARG A 74 -0.86 23.40 36.44
CA ARG A 74 -0.07 22.56 35.53
C ARG A 74 -0.86 22.17 34.31
N THR A 75 -0.17 21.81 33.23
CA THR A 75 -0.81 21.20 32.07
C THR A 75 -0.84 19.68 32.26
N SER A 76 -2.02 19.09 32.09
CA SER A 76 -2.26 17.65 32.08
C SER A 76 -2.72 17.24 30.69
N VAL A 77 -2.85 15.94 30.43
CA VAL A 77 -3.43 15.43 29.18
C VAL A 77 -4.85 14.92 29.44
N LYS A 78 -5.78 15.22 28.53
CA LYS A 78 -7.09 14.56 28.43
C LYS A 78 -7.12 13.71 27.16
N PHE A 79 -7.56 12.47 27.29
CA PHE A 79 -7.89 11.61 26.17
C PHE A 79 -9.41 11.49 26.03
N LYS A 80 -9.93 11.83 24.85
CA LYS A 80 -11.32 11.61 24.48
C LYS A 80 -11.38 10.39 23.54
N PRO A 81 -11.93 9.24 23.98
CA PRO A 81 -12.03 8.07 23.13
C PRO A 81 -12.98 8.33 21.95
N GLY A 82 -12.61 7.82 20.77
CA GLY A 82 -13.41 7.92 19.56
C GLY A 82 -14.61 6.95 19.55
N LYS A 83 -15.58 7.20 18.66
CA LYS A 83 -16.83 6.42 18.54
C LYS A 83 -16.57 4.91 18.47
N ARG A 84 -15.70 4.47 17.55
CA ARG A 84 -15.35 3.05 17.35
C ARG A 84 -14.73 2.40 18.60
N MET A 85 -13.95 3.13 19.39
CA MET A 85 -13.36 2.60 20.62
C MET A 85 -14.44 2.38 21.68
N LEU A 86 -15.35 3.34 21.85
CA LEU A 86 -16.47 3.25 22.79
C LEU A 86 -17.44 2.12 22.43
N GLU A 87 -17.69 1.91 21.14
CA GLU A 87 -18.52 0.81 20.63
C GLU A 87 -17.92 -0.55 20.94
N LYS A 88 -16.61 -0.72 20.71
CA LYS A 88 -15.91 -1.98 21.05
C LYS A 88 -15.90 -2.29 22.55
N LEU A 89 -15.84 -1.26 23.39
CA LEU A 89 -15.83 -1.41 24.84
C LEU A 89 -17.22 -1.71 25.42
N ASN A 90 -18.27 -1.20 24.77
CA ASN A 90 -19.65 -1.33 25.25
C ASN A 90 -20.58 -1.98 24.21
N PRO A 91 -20.33 -3.24 23.83
CA PRO A 91 -21.18 -3.94 22.86
C PRO A 91 -22.64 -4.08 23.34
N THR A 92 -22.87 -4.08 24.66
CA THR A 92 -24.18 -4.25 25.30
C THR A 92 -24.93 -2.93 25.55
N LEU A 93 -24.28 -1.76 25.43
CA LEU A 93 -25.00 -0.47 25.50
C LEU A 93 -26.00 -0.33 24.34
N ARG A 94 -25.79 -1.04 23.21
CA ARG A 94 -26.82 -1.20 22.17
C ARG A 94 -28.08 -1.92 22.68
N ALA A 95 -27.95 -2.91 23.56
CA ALA A 95 -29.09 -3.68 24.06
C ALA A 95 -29.88 -2.93 25.14
N ILE A 96 -29.18 -2.22 26.04
CA ILE A 96 -29.82 -1.54 27.18
C ILE A 96 -30.40 -0.17 26.79
N ILE A 97 -29.75 0.57 25.87
CA ILE A 97 -30.33 1.79 25.31
C ILE A 97 -31.58 1.46 24.47
N CYS A 98 -31.61 0.33 23.76
CA CYS A 98 -32.84 -0.19 23.14
C CYS A 98 -33.95 -0.48 24.17
N LEU A 99 -33.62 -1.15 25.28
CA LEU A 99 -34.60 -1.53 26.31
C LEU A 99 -35.17 -0.33 27.09
N LEU A 100 -34.39 0.73 27.30
CA LEU A 100 -34.86 1.96 27.96
C LEU A 100 -35.61 2.91 27.01
N TYR A 101 -35.35 2.86 25.70
CA TYR A 101 -36.14 3.58 24.70
C TYR A 101 -37.52 2.96 24.47
N LEU A 102 -37.69 1.65 24.71
CA LEU A 102 -38.95 0.93 24.49
C LEU A 102 -40.08 1.30 25.47
N SER A 103 -39.81 1.93 26.62
CA SER A 103 -40.84 2.28 27.62
C SER A 103 -41.32 3.72 27.59
N VAL A 104 -40.65 4.61 26.85
CA VAL A 104 -41.04 6.04 26.71
C VAL A 104 -41.67 6.33 25.34
N MET A 105 -41.49 5.46 24.35
CA MET A 105 -42.10 5.60 23.02
C MET A 105 -43.31 4.68 22.87
N ALA A 106 -44.44 5.02 23.50
CA ALA A 106 -45.76 4.67 22.97
C ALA A 106 -46.04 5.51 21.70
N GLY A 107 -45.14 5.34 20.75
CA GLY A 107 -44.95 6.09 19.51
C GLY A 107 -43.88 5.34 18.73
N CYS A 108 -44.17 4.09 18.38
CA CYS A 108 -43.33 3.25 17.54
C CYS A 108 -43.05 3.98 16.22
N SER A 109 -41.87 4.57 16.10
CA SER A 109 -41.15 4.60 14.83
C SER A 109 -40.20 3.42 14.88
N VAL A 110 -40.65 2.29 14.35
CA VAL A 110 -39.74 1.29 13.81
C VAL A 110 -39.05 2.00 12.66
N GLU A 111 -37.76 2.30 12.80
CA GLU A 111 -37.01 2.87 11.68
C GLU A 111 -36.93 1.78 10.61
N GLU A 112 -37.68 2.01 9.54
CA GLU A 112 -37.98 1.05 8.50
C GLU A 112 -36.67 0.67 7.78
N GLN A 113 -36.40 -0.63 7.61
CA GLN A 113 -35.36 -1.04 6.69
C GLN A 113 -35.71 -0.47 5.30
N PRO A 114 -34.74 0.03 4.53
CA PRO A 114 -35.02 0.59 3.21
C PRO A 114 -35.75 -0.47 2.39
N ALA A 115 -36.83 -0.06 1.74
CA ALA A 115 -37.62 -0.98 0.93
C ALA A 115 -36.73 -1.57 -0.16
N THR A 116 -36.88 -2.86 -0.45
CA THR A 116 -36.12 -3.53 -1.53
C THR A 116 -36.22 -2.71 -2.82
N GLY A 117 -35.06 -2.32 -3.40
CA GLY A 117 -34.99 -1.48 -4.59
C GLY A 117 -34.83 0.04 -4.34
N GLU A 118 -34.81 0.49 -3.09
CA GLU A 118 -34.45 1.87 -2.74
C GLU A 118 -32.95 2.13 -2.98
N TRP A 119 -32.59 3.30 -3.51
CA TRP A 119 -31.19 3.65 -3.78
C TRP A 119 -30.52 4.24 -2.54
N ILE A 120 -29.52 3.54 -2.02
CA ILE A 120 -28.81 3.91 -0.79
C ILE A 120 -27.44 4.52 -1.16
N PRO A 121 -27.10 5.70 -0.62
CA PRO A 121 -25.80 6.32 -0.85
C PRO A 121 -24.67 5.50 -0.23
N VAL A 122 -23.52 5.47 -0.90
CA VAL A 122 -22.36 4.66 -0.51
C VAL A 122 -21.18 5.54 -0.10
N GLU A 123 -20.63 5.25 1.07
CA GLU A 123 -19.37 5.80 1.55
C GLU A 123 -18.21 4.86 1.23
N VAL A 124 -17.26 5.34 0.44
CA VAL A 124 -16.06 4.60 0.02
C VAL A 124 -14.89 4.97 0.91
N ASN A 125 -14.33 3.98 1.59
CA ASN A 125 -13.18 4.11 2.49
C ASN A 125 -12.03 3.23 1.98
N ILE A 126 -10.84 3.80 1.86
CA ILE A 126 -9.66 3.10 1.29
C ILE A 126 -8.51 3.10 2.30
N GLY A 127 -8.04 1.91 2.65
CA GLY A 127 -7.04 1.70 3.71
C GLY A 127 -5.58 2.01 3.34
N GLY A 128 -5.25 2.14 2.05
CA GLY A 128 -3.90 2.42 1.55
C GLY A 128 -3.40 1.35 0.57
N ILE A 129 -2.09 1.33 0.31
CA ILE A 129 -1.42 0.36 -0.57
C ILE A 129 -0.54 -0.55 0.30
N GLU A 130 -0.49 -1.85 -0.01
CA GLU A 130 0.38 -2.79 0.69
C GLU A 130 1.86 -2.46 0.47
N GLN A 131 2.67 -2.77 1.49
CA GLN A 131 4.12 -2.80 1.33
C GLN A 131 4.50 -4.08 0.60
N ILE A 132 5.37 -3.98 -0.41
CA ILE A 132 5.93 -5.12 -1.13
C ILE A 132 7.32 -5.44 -0.57
N GLU A 133 7.63 -6.72 -0.46
CA GLU A 133 8.95 -7.17 0.00
C GLU A 133 9.99 -6.99 -1.12
N VAL A 134 11.16 -6.51 -0.75
CA VAL A 134 12.33 -6.46 -1.63
C VAL A 134 13.16 -7.71 -1.37
N SER A 135 13.44 -8.47 -2.43
CA SER A 135 14.26 -9.67 -2.34
C SER A 135 15.67 -9.32 -1.85
N PRO A 136 16.17 -9.98 -0.78
CA PRO A 136 17.55 -9.82 -0.35
C PRO A 136 18.46 -10.71 -1.21
N MET A 137 18.71 -10.39 -2.46
CA MET A 137 19.76 -11.11 -3.20
C MET A 137 21.14 -10.81 -2.58
N GLY A 138 21.80 -11.86 -2.09
CA GLY A 138 23.21 -12.02 -1.72
C GLY A 138 23.98 -10.81 -1.18
N THR A 139 24.29 -10.79 0.13
CA THR A 139 25.27 -9.95 0.90
C THR A 139 25.49 -8.46 0.59
N LYS A 140 24.95 -7.87 -0.48
CA LYS A 140 25.04 -6.46 -0.87
C LYS A 140 23.82 -6.09 -1.71
N ALA A 141 22.63 -6.12 -1.11
CA ALA A 141 21.55 -5.28 -1.62
C ALA A 141 22.07 -3.83 -1.56
N TRP A 142 22.41 -3.27 -2.72
CA TRP A 142 23.05 -1.96 -2.83
C TRP A 142 22.07 -0.82 -2.55
N ASP A 143 20.77 -1.12 -2.62
CA ASP A 143 19.70 -0.19 -2.33
C ASP A 143 18.52 -0.93 -1.67
N THR A 144 18.02 -0.36 -0.58
CA THR A 144 16.79 -0.80 0.10
C THR A 144 15.61 0.10 -0.25
N GLU A 145 15.82 1.15 -1.04
CA GLU A 145 14.77 2.01 -1.53
C GLU A 145 13.90 1.29 -2.56
N LEU A 146 12.60 1.59 -2.54
CA LEU A 146 11.66 1.02 -3.48
C LEU A 146 11.84 1.67 -4.86
N PRO A 147 11.73 0.91 -5.96
CA PRO A 147 11.79 1.45 -7.31
C PRO A 147 10.77 2.58 -7.51
N PRO A 148 11.08 3.65 -8.27
CA PRO A 148 10.20 4.80 -8.43
C PRO A 148 8.79 4.49 -8.97
N ILE A 149 8.63 3.41 -9.75
CA ILE A 149 7.34 2.98 -10.29
C ILE A 149 6.42 2.34 -9.23
N VAL A 150 6.97 1.97 -8.07
CA VAL A 150 6.25 1.30 -6.99
C VAL A 150 5.52 2.33 -6.16
N LYS A 151 4.19 2.35 -6.23
CA LYS A 151 3.39 3.27 -5.44
C LYS A 151 3.28 2.80 -4.00
N THR A 152 3.51 3.73 -3.08
CA THR A 152 3.37 3.52 -1.62
C THR A 152 2.13 4.22 -1.04
N LYS A 153 1.59 5.19 -1.78
CA LYS A 153 0.36 5.93 -1.43
C LYS A 153 -0.35 6.46 -2.66
N PHE A 154 -1.66 6.65 -2.55
CA PHE A 154 -2.42 7.41 -3.53
C PHE A 154 -2.15 8.92 -3.38
N ASN A 155 -2.16 9.64 -4.49
CA ASN A 155 -1.98 11.07 -4.60
C ASN A 155 -3.28 11.71 -5.11
N THR A 156 -3.49 12.98 -4.79
CA THR A 156 -4.61 13.74 -5.35
C THR A 156 -4.59 13.68 -6.88
N GLY A 157 -5.74 13.40 -7.48
CA GLY A 157 -5.90 13.20 -8.92
C GLY A 157 -5.80 11.74 -9.37
N ASP A 158 -5.34 10.83 -8.52
CA ASP A 158 -5.35 9.40 -8.83
C ASP A 158 -6.78 8.91 -9.05
N GLU A 159 -6.94 8.01 -10.03
CA GLU A 159 -8.22 7.42 -10.40
C GLU A 159 -8.24 5.92 -10.10
N ILE A 160 -9.33 5.44 -9.52
CA ILE A 160 -9.65 4.02 -9.37
C ILE A 160 -10.98 3.72 -10.06
N LYS A 161 -11.17 2.47 -10.46
CA LYS A 161 -12.41 1.94 -11.01
C LYS A 161 -13.05 1.02 -10.00
N LEU A 162 -14.29 1.31 -9.61
CA LEU A 162 -15.09 0.43 -8.77
C LEU A 162 -16.03 -0.39 -9.64
N THR A 163 -15.88 -1.71 -9.63
CA THR A 163 -16.70 -2.66 -10.37
C THR A 163 -17.57 -3.46 -9.41
N TYR A 164 -18.88 -3.47 -9.66
CA TYR A 164 -19.89 -4.22 -8.89
C TYR A 164 -20.93 -4.83 -9.83
N THR A 165 -21.72 -5.78 -9.33
CA THR A 165 -22.76 -6.43 -10.14
C THR A 165 -24.13 -5.87 -9.78
N LEU A 166 -24.86 -5.39 -10.79
CA LEU A 166 -26.25 -4.95 -10.72
C LEU A 166 -27.09 -5.84 -11.62
N ASP A 167 -28.07 -6.56 -11.07
CA ASP A 167 -28.96 -7.45 -11.83
C ASP A 167 -28.22 -8.43 -12.77
N GLY A 168 -27.09 -8.96 -12.31
CA GLY A 168 -26.24 -9.89 -13.08
C GLY A 168 -25.31 -9.21 -14.09
N THR A 169 -25.38 -7.88 -14.25
CA THR A 169 -24.55 -7.09 -15.15
C THR A 169 -23.43 -6.39 -14.37
N PRO A 170 -22.16 -6.51 -14.77
CA PRO A 170 -21.08 -5.73 -14.16
C PRO A 170 -21.21 -4.26 -14.56
N VAL A 171 -21.16 -3.38 -13.56
CA VAL A 171 -21.13 -1.92 -13.71
C VAL A 171 -19.80 -1.43 -13.15
N THR A 172 -19.13 -0.55 -13.89
CA THR A 172 -17.84 0.02 -13.50
C THR A 172 -17.95 1.54 -13.45
N GLU A 173 -17.56 2.12 -12.32
CA GLU A 173 -17.63 3.56 -12.07
C GLU A 173 -16.27 4.13 -11.66
N PRO A 174 -15.80 5.22 -12.28
CA PRO A 174 -14.52 5.83 -11.94
C PRO A 174 -14.63 6.76 -10.71
N PHE A 175 -13.63 6.69 -9.84
CA PHE A 175 -13.49 7.52 -8.65
C PHE A 175 -12.13 8.20 -8.65
N VAL A 176 -12.08 9.45 -8.19
CA VAL A 176 -10.87 10.26 -8.12
C VAL A 176 -10.60 10.65 -6.67
N LEU A 177 -9.33 10.64 -6.28
CA LEU A 177 -8.89 11.16 -4.98
C LEU A 177 -8.81 12.69 -5.05
N ASN A 178 -9.68 13.37 -4.31
CA ASN A 178 -9.73 14.83 -4.30
C ASN A 178 -8.63 15.45 -3.40
N ALA A 179 -8.55 16.79 -3.38
CA ALA A 179 -7.55 17.53 -2.59
C ALA A 179 -7.78 17.42 -1.06
N GLU A 180 -8.98 17.02 -0.64
CA GLU A 180 -9.34 16.81 0.77
C GLU A 180 -9.00 15.39 1.25
N GLY A 181 -8.45 14.54 0.36
CA GLY A 181 -8.11 13.16 0.68
C GLY A 181 -9.32 12.22 0.68
N LYS A 182 -10.43 12.61 0.06
CA LYS A 182 -11.64 11.80 -0.08
C LYS A 182 -11.77 11.25 -1.50
N TRP A 183 -12.23 10.00 -1.60
CA TRP A 183 -12.60 9.39 -2.87
C TRP A 183 -14.03 9.77 -3.25
N GLU A 184 -14.18 10.35 -4.43
CA GLU A 184 -15.47 10.75 -4.99
C GLU A 184 -15.61 10.26 -6.42
N LYS A 185 -16.86 10.07 -6.86
CA LYS A 185 -17.12 9.65 -8.23
C LYS A 185 -16.64 10.74 -9.19
N LYS A 186 -16.00 10.36 -10.30
CA LYS A 186 -15.37 11.31 -11.23
C LYS A 186 -16.36 12.30 -11.86
N ASP A 187 -17.63 11.92 -11.96
CA ASP A 187 -18.72 12.78 -12.46
C ASP A 187 -19.28 13.74 -11.40
N GLY A 188 -18.78 13.69 -10.15
CA GLY A 188 -19.22 14.51 -9.02
C GLY A 188 -20.54 14.07 -8.40
N THR A 189 -21.16 12.98 -8.89
CA THR A 189 -22.41 12.46 -8.35
C THR A 189 -22.19 11.55 -7.16
N THR A 190 -23.19 11.46 -6.29
CA THR A 190 -23.16 10.50 -5.18
C THR A 190 -23.23 9.08 -5.74
N PHE A 191 -22.40 8.19 -5.21
CA PHE A 191 -22.46 6.78 -5.55
C PHE A 191 -23.61 6.11 -4.81
N PHE A 192 -24.48 5.41 -5.53
CA PHE A 192 -25.62 4.71 -4.95
C PHE A 192 -25.61 3.23 -5.33
N LEU A 193 -26.11 2.39 -4.42
CA LEU A 193 -26.41 0.97 -4.67
C LEU A 193 -27.84 0.66 -4.26
N PRO A 194 -28.53 -0.26 -4.94
CA PRO A 194 -29.89 -0.64 -4.56
C PRO A 194 -29.89 -1.40 -3.23
N ALA A 195 -30.92 -1.15 -2.43
CA ALA A 195 -31.22 -1.90 -1.22
C ALA A 195 -31.56 -3.35 -1.57
N THR A 196 -30.83 -4.29 -0.98
CA THR A 196 -31.17 -5.72 -1.06
C THR A 196 -32.12 -6.11 0.08
N ALA A 197 -33.02 -7.06 -0.19
CA ALA A 197 -33.95 -7.57 0.83
C ALA A 197 -33.19 -7.98 2.12
N ASP A 198 -33.57 -7.38 3.24
CA ASP A 198 -33.02 -7.60 4.59
C ASP A 198 -31.50 -7.36 4.73
N ASN A 199 -30.84 -6.64 3.82
CA ASN A 199 -29.38 -6.59 3.69
C ASN A 199 -28.72 -7.98 3.67
N SER A 200 -29.47 -9.01 3.27
CA SER A 200 -29.05 -10.41 3.28
C SER A 200 -28.04 -10.74 2.18
N ALA A 201 -27.92 -9.88 1.16
CA ALA A 201 -27.03 -10.04 0.02
C ALA A 201 -26.11 -8.82 -0.10
N PRO A 202 -25.01 -8.76 0.69
CA PRO A 202 -24.10 -7.63 0.59
C PRO A 202 -23.46 -7.60 -0.80
N VAL A 203 -23.49 -6.43 -1.43
CA VAL A 203 -22.84 -6.18 -2.72
C VAL A 203 -21.33 -6.28 -2.53
N LYS A 204 -20.70 -7.13 -3.34
CA LYS A 204 -19.24 -7.19 -3.48
C LYS A 204 -18.80 -6.16 -4.50
N ILE A 205 -17.78 -5.39 -4.15
CA ILE A 205 -17.22 -4.35 -4.99
C ILE A 205 -15.73 -4.63 -5.13
N LYS A 206 -15.26 -4.68 -6.38
CA LYS A 206 -13.85 -4.74 -6.72
C LYS A 206 -13.38 -3.33 -7.04
N ALA A 207 -12.22 -2.93 -6.53
CA ALA A 207 -11.54 -1.70 -6.89
C ALA A 207 -10.26 -2.01 -7.66
N GLU A 208 -10.02 -1.26 -8.72
CA GLU A 208 -8.86 -1.43 -9.61
C GLU A 208 -8.20 -0.06 -9.84
N TYR A 209 -6.90 0.03 -9.60
CA TYR A 209 -6.07 1.18 -9.95
C TYR A 209 -5.17 0.81 -11.12
N GLY A 210 -5.08 1.66 -12.14
CA GLY A 210 -4.27 1.42 -13.33
C GLY A 210 -4.90 0.45 -14.33
N THR A 211 -4.06 -0.21 -15.13
CA THR A 211 -4.48 -1.17 -16.15
C THR A 211 -3.76 -2.50 -15.95
N PRO A 212 -4.45 -3.66 -16.02
CA PRO A 212 -3.79 -4.96 -15.95
C PRO A 212 -2.69 -5.09 -17.00
N ILE A 213 -1.60 -5.77 -16.64
CA ILE A 213 -0.52 -6.10 -17.58
C ILE A 213 -1.10 -6.93 -18.74
N PRO A 214 -0.90 -6.51 -20.00
CA PRO A 214 -1.36 -7.26 -21.16
C PRO A 214 -0.58 -8.55 -21.32
N ASP A 215 -1.18 -9.59 -21.91
CA ASP A 215 -0.49 -10.88 -22.13
C ASP A 215 0.71 -10.75 -23.10
N ASN A 216 0.70 -9.75 -23.99
CA ASN A 216 1.81 -9.38 -24.86
C ASN A 216 2.00 -7.86 -24.76
N PRO A 217 3.19 -7.35 -24.37
CA PRO A 217 4.45 -8.06 -24.18
C PRO A 217 4.62 -8.76 -22.82
N GLY A 218 3.59 -8.83 -21.98
CA GLY A 218 3.68 -9.46 -20.66
C GLY A 218 4.29 -8.57 -19.58
N TYR A 219 4.51 -7.27 -19.87
CA TYR A 219 4.95 -6.28 -18.89
C TYR A 219 4.24 -4.93 -19.06
N SER A 220 4.38 -4.05 -18.05
CA SER A 220 3.91 -2.66 -18.03
C SER A 220 4.89 -1.77 -17.28
N THR A 221 5.04 -0.51 -17.71
CA THR A 221 5.74 0.54 -16.92
C THR A 221 4.83 1.20 -15.89
N GLU A 222 3.52 0.97 -16.02
CA GLU A 222 2.49 1.46 -15.09
C GLU A 222 2.11 0.37 -14.10
N GLU A 223 1.83 0.79 -12.88
CA GLU A 223 1.40 -0.10 -11.82
C GLU A 223 -0.08 -0.45 -11.91
N TYR A 224 -0.42 -1.67 -11.49
CA TYR A 224 -1.79 -2.15 -11.37
C TYR A 224 -2.03 -2.72 -9.98
N LEU A 225 -3.07 -2.21 -9.31
CA LEU A 225 -3.43 -2.60 -7.95
C LEU A 225 -4.91 -2.95 -7.87
N ILE A 226 -5.24 -3.91 -7.00
CA ILE A 226 -6.60 -4.37 -6.77
C ILE A 226 -6.94 -4.40 -5.28
N ALA A 227 -8.21 -4.17 -4.96
CA ALA A 227 -8.76 -4.40 -3.63
C ALA A 227 -10.21 -4.85 -3.73
N ASP A 228 -10.66 -5.68 -2.79
CA ASP A 228 -12.07 -6.10 -2.70
C ASP A 228 -12.70 -5.56 -1.43
N ALA A 229 -13.98 -5.18 -1.52
CA ALA A 229 -14.81 -4.79 -0.39
C ALA A 229 -16.18 -5.46 -0.46
N VAL A 230 -16.80 -5.58 0.70
CA VAL A 230 -18.17 -6.04 0.86
C VAL A 230 -18.93 -4.93 1.58
N THR A 231 -20.07 -4.54 1.02
CA THR A 231 -20.92 -3.49 1.60
C THR A 231 -21.41 -3.88 2.99
N THR A 232 -21.45 -2.90 3.89
CA THR A 232 -22.07 -3.01 5.21
C THR A 232 -23.06 -1.86 5.38
N TYR A 233 -24.29 -2.15 5.79
CA TYR A 233 -25.30 -1.11 5.96
C TYR A 233 -25.27 -0.54 7.39
N ASP A 234 -25.20 0.77 7.52
CA ASP A 234 -25.43 1.49 8.77
C ASP A 234 -26.52 2.54 8.55
N SER A 235 -27.78 2.16 8.85
CA SER A 235 -29.03 2.95 9.00
C SER A 235 -29.40 4.02 7.95
N HIS A 236 -28.46 4.55 7.17
CA HIS A 236 -28.57 5.66 6.24
C HIS A 236 -27.61 5.50 5.04
N TYR A 237 -26.51 4.75 5.18
CA TYR A 237 -25.49 4.59 4.11
C TYR A 237 -24.99 3.15 4.02
N TYR A 238 -24.55 2.76 2.82
CA TYR A 238 -23.67 1.61 2.65
C TYR A 238 -22.22 2.05 2.86
N ASN A 239 -21.51 1.36 3.74
CA ASN A 239 -20.09 1.57 3.94
C ASN A 239 -19.28 0.48 3.22
N CYS A 240 -18.35 0.91 2.37
CA CYS A 240 -17.41 0.06 1.64
C CYS A 240 -15.99 0.35 2.11
N ASN A 241 -15.46 -0.53 2.97
CA ASN A 241 -14.07 -0.45 3.41
C ASN A 241 -13.20 -1.36 2.56
N PHE A 242 -12.47 -0.78 1.63
CA PHE A 242 -11.36 -1.45 0.96
C PHE A 242 -10.19 -1.50 1.96
N GLY A 243 -9.63 -2.69 2.13
CA GLY A 243 -8.42 -2.88 2.93
C GLY A 243 -7.21 -2.20 2.29
N GLN A 244 -6.10 -2.93 2.22
CA GLN A 244 -4.96 -2.47 1.43
C GLN A 244 -5.15 -2.91 -0.02
N PHE A 245 -4.86 -2.00 -0.94
CA PHE A 245 -4.65 -2.32 -2.35
C PHE A 245 -3.41 -3.17 -2.51
N LYS A 246 -3.53 -4.20 -3.34
CA LYS A 246 -2.52 -5.22 -3.53
C LYS A 246 -2.15 -5.37 -4.98
N ARG A 247 -0.91 -5.75 -5.25
CA ARG A 247 -0.52 -6.19 -6.60
C ARG A 247 -1.07 -7.60 -6.82
N PRO A 248 -1.46 -7.96 -8.05
CA PRO A 248 -1.77 -9.35 -8.36
C PRO A 248 -0.59 -10.27 -8.01
N ALA A 249 -0.90 -11.46 -7.48
CA ALA A 249 0.12 -12.38 -6.97
C ALA A 249 1.08 -12.89 -8.06
N ASP A 250 0.65 -12.87 -9.33
CA ASP A 250 1.44 -13.24 -10.49
C ASP A 250 2.33 -12.09 -11.01
N TYR A 251 2.30 -10.90 -10.39
CA TYR A 251 3.08 -9.76 -10.87
C TYR A 251 4.43 -9.68 -10.14
N THR A 252 5.50 -9.45 -10.90
CA THR A 252 6.88 -9.28 -10.43
C THR A 252 7.32 -7.86 -10.75
N CYS A 253 8.02 -7.20 -9.84
CA CYS A 253 8.65 -5.92 -10.14
C CYS A 253 10.12 -6.15 -10.54
N LEU A 254 10.44 -5.83 -11.79
CA LEU A 254 11.79 -5.89 -12.33
C LEU A 254 12.43 -4.51 -12.15
N TYR A 255 13.41 -4.43 -11.25
CA TYR A 255 14.22 -3.24 -11.06
C TYR A 255 15.68 -3.59 -11.30
N ILE A 256 16.14 -3.38 -12.53
CA ILE A 256 17.45 -3.81 -12.98
C ILE A 256 18.25 -2.57 -13.36
N LYS A 257 19.31 -2.29 -12.62
CA LYS A 257 20.26 -1.23 -12.92
C LYS A 257 21.42 -1.79 -13.72
N ILE A 258 21.67 -1.20 -14.89
CA ILE A 258 22.78 -1.58 -15.76
C ILE A 258 23.96 -0.66 -15.42
N LEU A 259 25.02 -1.23 -14.86
CA LEU A 259 26.27 -0.53 -14.59
C LEU A 259 27.37 -1.05 -15.50
N ILE A 260 27.81 -0.19 -16.41
CA ILE A 260 28.97 -0.45 -17.26
C ILE A 260 30.20 -0.02 -16.49
N LEU A 261 31.09 -0.96 -16.14
CA LEU A 261 32.32 -0.61 -15.44
C LEU A 261 33.33 -0.01 -16.40
N ASN A 262 33.75 1.20 -16.05
CA ASN A 262 34.70 2.06 -16.75
C ASN A 262 35.92 1.29 -17.32
N PRO A 263 36.34 1.56 -18.58
CA PRO A 263 35.80 2.57 -19.47
C PRO A 263 34.41 2.20 -20.00
N PRO A 264 33.47 3.16 -20.14
CA PRO A 264 32.20 2.93 -20.81
C PRO A 264 32.48 2.27 -22.15
N ILE A 265 31.67 1.28 -22.57
CA ILE A 265 31.84 0.59 -23.85
C ILE A 265 32.02 1.67 -24.92
N GLN A 266 33.25 1.78 -25.42
CA GLN A 266 33.63 2.75 -26.41
C GLN A 266 33.47 2.11 -27.78
N ALA A 267 32.51 2.60 -28.55
CA ALA A 267 32.48 2.38 -29.99
C ALA A 267 33.35 3.46 -30.64
N GLY A 268 34.67 3.31 -30.56
CA GLY A 268 35.62 4.36 -30.94
C GLY A 268 35.76 5.44 -29.86
N ASP A 269 35.27 6.65 -30.11
CA ASP A 269 35.34 7.84 -29.25
C ASP A 269 33.99 8.21 -28.59
N ARG A 270 33.02 7.28 -28.61
CA ARG A 270 31.65 7.49 -28.12
C ARG A 270 31.26 6.49 -27.03
N THR A 271 30.55 6.99 -26.02
CA THR A 271 29.86 6.19 -25.00
C THR A 271 28.64 5.50 -25.60
N LEU A 272 28.57 4.17 -25.47
CA LEU A 272 27.42 3.38 -25.90
C LEU A 272 26.27 3.45 -24.88
N TYR A 273 25.05 3.73 -25.35
CA TYR A 273 23.82 3.64 -24.57
C TYR A 273 22.93 2.53 -25.12
N PHE A 274 22.12 1.93 -24.27
CA PHE A 274 21.21 0.83 -24.63
C PHE A 274 19.76 1.26 -24.53
N THR A 275 18.94 0.80 -25.47
CA THR A 275 17.50 1.12 -25.54
C THR A 275 16.63 -0.02 -25.06
N ASN A 276 17.08 -1.26 -25.21
CA ASN A 276 16.31 -2.45 -24.90
C ASN A 276 17.17 -3.59 -24.36
N ALA A 277 16.55 -4.47 -23.59
CA ALA A 277 17.12 -5.73 -23.11
C ALA A 277 16.23 -6.93 -23.46
N LYS A 278 16.85 -8.08 -23.73
CA LYS A 278 16.18 -9.38 -23.86
C LYS A 278 16.90 -10.42 -23.01
N PHE A 279 16.19 -11.17 -22.19
CA PHE A 279 16.77 -12.15 -21.26
C PHE A 279 16.72 -13.58 -21.81
N TYR A 280 17.75 -14.40 -21.53
CA TYR A 280 17.74 -15.84 -21.81
C TYR A 280 16.96 -16.56 -20.73
N THR A 281 15.95 -17.32 -21.10
CA THR A 281 15.22 -18.19 -20.17
C THR A 281 15.73 -19.63 -20.18
N THR A 282 16.71 -19.93 -21.04
CA THR A 282 17.36 -21.24 -21.14
C THR A 282 18.89 -21.11 -21.08
N PRO A 283 19.61 -22.06 -20.45
CA PRO A 283 21.07 -21.99 -20.31
C PRO A 283 21.86 -22.09 -21.63
N ASP A 284 21.34 -22.82 -22.62
CA ASP A 284 22.07 -23.20 -23.83
C ASP A 284 21.60 -22.44 -25.09
N TRP A 285 21.08 -21.22 -24.94
CA TRP A 285 20.45 -20.51 -26.08
C TRP A 285 21.48 -20.11 -27.16
N THR A 286 21.31 -20.65 -28.37
CA THR A 286 22.25 -20.51 -29.51
C THR A 286 21.82 -19.49 -30.56
N GLY A 287 20.93 -18.55 -30.22
CA GLY A 287 20.43 -17.57 -31.18
C GLY A 287 19.22 -18.08 -31.96
N GLY A 288 18.04 -17.57 -31.57
CA GLY A 288 16.79 -17.69 -32.33
C GLY A 288 15.80 -18.69 -31.76
N GLY A 289 14.62 -18.17 -31.36
CA GLY A 289 13.40 -18.97 -31.22
C GLY A 289 12.80 -19.05 -29.81
N GLU A 290 12.35 -17.92 -29.26
CA GLU A 290 11.11 -17.81 -28.47
C GLU A 290 10.81 -16.31 -28.29
N THR A 291 9.54 -15.94 -28.13
CA THR A 291 9.11 -14.55 -27.93
C THR A 291 9.53 -14.08 -26.54
N THR A 292 10.82 -13.82 -26.35
CA THR A 292 11.33 -13.17 -25.14
C THR A 292 10.87 -11.71 -25.14
N PRO A 293 10.23 -11.24 -24.05
CA PRO A 293 9.84 -9.84 -23.97
C PRO A 293 11.05 -8.92 -24.15
N VAL A 294 10.86 -7.88 -24.96
CA VAL A 294 11.85 -6.83 -25.14
C VAL A 294 11.57 -5.75 -24.10
N PHE A 295 12.43 -5.65 -23.09
CA PHE A 295 12.26 -4.71 -21.99
C PHE A 295 12.92 -3.37 -22.32
N PRO A 296 12.23 -2.23 -22.12
CA PRO A 296 12.81 -0.93 -22.37
C PRO A 296 13.87 -0.60 -21.31
N ILE A 297 14.94 0.07 -21.73
CA ILE A 297 15.94 0.65 -20.86
C ILE A 297 15.76 2.17 -20.89
N THR A 298 15.60 2.78 -19.72
CA THR A 298 15.54 4.23 -19.54
C THR A 298 16.48 4.62 -18.42
N ASP A 299 17.34 5.60 -18.66
CA ASP A 299 18.36 6.05 -17.71
C ASP A 299 19.16 4.89 -17.09
N GLU A 300 19.62 3.96 -17.94
CA GLU A 300 20.40 2.77 -17.56
C GLU A 300 19.63 1.78 -16.65
N THR A 301 18.30 1.90 -16.58
CA THR A 301 17.46 1.03 -15.77
C THR A 301 16.36 0.36 -16.59
N ILE A 302 16.09 -0.91 -16.27
CA ILE A 302 14.83 -1.57 -16.61
C ILE A 302 13.96 -1.45 -15.38
N ASN A 303 12.83 -0.79 -15.53
CA ASN A 303 11.91 -0.51 -14.43
C ASN A 303 10.49 -0.81 -14.89
N VAL A 304 10.05 -2.06 -14.71
CA VAL A 304 8.75 -2.54 -15.19
C VAL A 304 8.11 -3.51 -14.20
N PHE A 305 6.79 -3.67 -14.29
CA PHE A 305 6.09 -4.82 -13.75
C PHE A 305 5.95 -5.89 -14.84
N TYR A 306 6.29 -7.13 -14.51
CA TYR A 306 6.20 -8.29 -15.40
C TYR A 306 5.18 -9.30 -14.86
N LYS A 307 4.40 -9.93 -15.75
CA LYS A 307 3.41 -10.94 -15.39
C LYS A 307 4.05 -12.33 -15.43
N GLY A 308 4.41 -12.83 -14.26
CA GLY A 308 4.95 -14.16 -14.04
C GLY A 308 6.33 -14.15 -13.40
N SER A 309 6.86 -15.35 -13.18
CA SER A 309 8.24 -15.55 -12.73
C SER A 309 9.07 -16.09 -13.89
N PHE A 310 10.36 -15.78 -13.92
CA PHE A 310 11.29 -16.35 -14.89
C PHE A 310 12.71 -16.40 -14.35
N THR A 311 13.50 -17.33 -14.87
CA THR A 311 14.94 -17.40 -14.62
C THR A 311 15.68 -16.82 -15.81
N ALA A 312 16.59 -15.88 -15.57
CA ALA A 312 17.44 -15.30 -16.59
C ALA A 312 18.85 -15.91 -16.52
N TYR A 313 19.36 -16.42 -17.64
CA TYR A 313 20.70 -17.01 -17.77
C TYR A 313 21.71 -16.10 -18.51
N GLY A 314 21.22 -15.06 -19.19
CA GLY A 314 22.02 -13.97 -19.75
C GLY A 314 21.12 -12.90 -20.37
N VAL A 315 21.70 -11.86 -20.97
CA VAL A 315 20.95 -10.72 -21.53
C VAL A 315 21.59 -10.21 -22.84
N TYR A 316 20.76 -9.95 -23.85
CA TYR A 316 21.12 -9.09 -24.99
C TYR A 316 20.75 -7.65 -24.71
N LEU A 317 21.67 -6.73 -24.99
CA LEU A 317 21.42 -5.31 -24.95
C LEU A 317 21.48 -4.71 -26.35
N THR A 318 20.42 -3.99 -26.74
CA THR A 318 20.32 -3.33 -28.03
C THR A 318 20.84 -1.89 -27.93
N PRO A 319 21.91 -1.52 -28.66
CA PRO A 319 22.48 -0.17 -28.63
C PRO A 319 21.54 0.88 -29.26
N MET A 320 21.67 2.14 -28.84
CA MET A 320 20.84 3.27 -29.30
C MET A 320 21.13 3.68 -30.75
N GLU A 321 22.37 3.56 -31.21
CA GLU A 321 22.73 3.82 -32.62
C GLU A 321 22.51 2.54 -33.46
N SER A 322 21.28 2.32 -33.91
CA SER A 322 20.98 1.21 -34.82
C SER A 322 21.66 1.46 -36.17
N GLY A 323 22.61 0.60 -36.55
CA GLY A 323 23.16 0.58 -37.90
C GLY A 323 24.62 0.16 -38.05
N THR A 324 25.40 0.06 -36.96
CA THR A 324 26.83 -0.32 -37.03
C THR A 324 27.27 -1.36 -36.01
N HIS A 325 26.47 -1.66 -34.99
CA HIS A 325 26.85 -2.55 -33.89
C HIS A 325 25.76 -3.61 -33.69
N ASP A 326 26.18 -4.87 -33.62
CA ASP A 326 25.31 -6.01 -33.30
C ASP A 326 24.83 -5.91 -31.83
N ASP A 327 23.71 -6.59 -31.52
CA ASP A 327 23.24 -6.74 -30.13
C ASP A 327 24.40 -7.29 -29.27
N ILE A 328 24.63 -6.71 -28.09
CA ILE A 328 25.72 -7.13 -27.20
C ILE A 328 25.21 -8.28 -26.33
N ASP A 329 25.82 -9.46 -26.49
CA ASP A 329 25.57 -10.65 -25.68
C ASP A 329 26.31 -10.58 -24.35
N ILE A 330 25.60 -10.72 -23.23
CA ILE A 330 26.18 -10.80 -21.90
C ILE A 330 25.75 -12.11 -21.24
N PRO A 331 26.66 -13.11 -21.18
CA PRO A 331 26.33 -14.44 -20.65
C PRO A 331 26.45 -14.56 -19.12
N LEU A 332 26.94 -13.54 -18.40
CA LEU A 332 27.13 -13.59 -16.95
C LEU A 332 26.58 -12.35 -16.26
N PHE A 333 25.81 -12.57 -15.20
CA PHE A 333 24.99 -11.55 -14.58
C PHE A 333 25.64 -10.74 -13.46
N ASN A 334 26.87 -11.07 -13.08
CA ASN A 334 27.66 -10.31 -12.11
C ASN A 334 29.13 -10.69 -12.28
N ALA A 335 30.01 -9.73 -12.58
CA ALA A 335 31.44 -10.00 -12.68
C ALA A 335 32.11 -10.41 -11.34
N TYR A 336 31.38 -10.30 -10.21
CA TYR A 336 31.88 -10.53 -8.86
C TYR A 336 31.19 -11.70 -8.11
N ASP A 337 30.22 -12.35 -8.73
CA ASP A 337 29.49 -13.50 -8.17
C ASP A 337 29.47 -14.59 -9.24
N GLU A 338 29.88 -15.82 -8.89
CA GLU A 338 29.93 -16.98 -9.80
C GLU A 338 28.53 -17.45 -10.26
N SER A 339 27.47 -16.76 -9.85
CA SER A 339 26.09 -17.02 -10.27
C SER A 339 25.93 -16.93 -11.79
N THR A 340 25.49 -18.05 -12.37
CA THR A 340 25.24 -18.20 -13.81
C THR A 340 23.81 -17.85 -14.21
N TYR A 341 22.96 -17.46 -13.26
CA TYR A 341 21.57 -17.08 -13.51
C TYR A 341 21.00 -16.15 -12.42
N ILE A 342 19.88 -15.50 -12.73
CA ILE A 342 19.06 -14.70 -11.79
C ILE A 342 17.64 -15.23 -11.81
N GLU A 343 17.00 -15.36 -10.64
CA GLU A 343 15.58 -15.68 -10.53
C GLU A 343 14.75 -14.44 -10.23
N PHE A 344 13.78 -14.17 -11.10
CA PHE A 344 12.76 -13.15 -10.90
C PHE A 344 11.47 -13.83 -10.45
N ASN A 345 11.15 -13.70 -9.16
CA ASN A 345 9.99 -14.33 -8.54
C ASN A 345 8.80 -13.37 -8.41
N SER A 346 7.60 -13.89 -8.62
CA SER A 346 6.36 -13.11 -8.48
C SER A 346 6.08 -12.71 -7.03
N GLY A 347 5.48 -11.53 -6.86
CA GLY A 347 5.15 -10.96 -5.56
C GLY A 347 6.29 -10.25 -4.85
N ILE A 348 7.51 -10.22 -5.43
CA ILE A 348 8.66 -9.50 -4.84
C ILE A 348 9.30 -8.53 -5.84
N ILE A 349 9.99 -7.53 -5.30
CA ILE A 349 10.91 -6.69 -6.10
C ILE A 349 12.27 -7.39 -6.13
N THR A 350 12.82 -7.59 -7.32
CA THR A 350 14.16 -8.17 -7.48
C THR A 350 15.12 -7.09 -7.99
N PRO A 351 15.88 -6.40 -7.10
CA PRO A 351 16.87 -5.43 -7.51
C PRO A 351 18.09 -6.18 -8.08
N VAL A 352 18.45 -5.88 -9.31
CA VAL A 352 19.62 -6.48 -9.98
C VAL A 352 20.57 -5.38 -10.41
N GLN A 353 21.87 -5.62 -10.21
CA GLN A 353 22.92 -4.80 -10.79
C GLN A 353 23.64 -5.60 -11.87
N LEU A 354 23.46 -5.23 -13.12
CA LEU A 354 24.16 -5.82 -14.25
C LEU A 354 25.52 -5.14 -14.38
N ILE A 355 26.58 -5.86 -14.08
CA ILE A 355 27.95 -5.36 -14.14
C ILE A 355 28.61 -5.88 -15.40
N ILE A 356 28.90 -4.98 -16.34
CA ILE A 356 29.51 -5.35 -17.62
C ILE A 356 31.01 -5.00 -17.54
N PRO A 357 31.92 -5.99 -17.41
CA PRO A 357 33.34 -5.76 -17.44
C PRO A 357 33.79 -5.46 -18.87
N PHE A 358 34.54 -4.38 -19.06
CA PHE A 358 35.18 -4.09 -20.34
C PHE A 358 36.36 -5.04 -20.56
N THR A 359 36.33 -5.83 -21.63
CA THR A 359 37.50 -6.53 -22.16
C THR A 359 38.07 -5.73 -23.34
N PRO A 360 39.20 -5.01 -23.17
CA PRO A 360 39.92 -4.45 -24.30
C PRO A 360 40.59 -5.59 -25.05
N GLU A 361 39.93 -6.14 -26.06
CA GLU A 361 40.42 -7.06 -27.12
C GLU A 361 39.17 -7.81 -27.62
N SER A 362 38.71 -7.68 -28.88
CA SER A 362 39.42 -7.63 -30.16
C SER A 362 38.73 -6.75 -31.20
#